data_AF-A0A376FEC8-F1
#
_entry.id   AF-A0A376FEC8-F1
#
_cell.length_a   1.000
_cell.length_b   1.000
_cell.length_c   1.000
_cell.angle_alpha   90.00
_cell.angle_beta   90.00
_cell.angle_gamma   90.00
#
_symmetry.space_group_name_H-M   'P 1'
#
loop_
_entity.id
_entity.type
_entity.pdbx_description
1 polymer ?
#
loop_
_entity_poly.entity_id
_entity_poly.type
_entity_poly.pdbx_seq_one_letter_code
_entity_poly.pdbx_strand_id
1 'polypeptide(L)' 'MIAGSKPVIRIARNGHCARLLEQGKASYTHVGHDGSGRFRQGVFELHGCRITWSESLH' A
#
# COMPACT_ATOMS: atom_id res chain seq x y z
N MET A 1 24.53 10.34 -6.13
CA MET A 1 23.70 10.76 -4.98
C MET A 1 22.25 10.56 -5.40
N ILE A 2 21.59 9.49 -4.96
CA ILE A 2 20.14 9.34 -5.20
C ILE A 2 19.46 10.29 -4.22
N ALA A 3 19.27 11.54 -4.65
CA ALA A 3 18.42 12.49 -3.95
C ALA A 3 16.97 12.14 -4.32
N GLY A 4 16.24 11.52 -3.40
CA GLY A 4 14.82 11.26 -3.59
C GLY A 4 14.36 9.97 -2.93
N SER A 5 13.50 10.12 -1.92
CA SER A 5 12.51 9.20 -1.37
C SER A 5 12.76 7.68 -1.46
N LYS A 6 12.62 7.00 -0.30
CA LYS A 6 12.62 5.53 -0.15
C LYS A 6 12.02 4.82 -1.38
N PRO A 7 12.70 3.81 -1.95
CA PRO A 7 12.23 3.12 -3.16
C PRO A 7 10.81 2.57 -2.95
N VAL A 8 9.94 2.83 -3.91
CA VAL A 8 8.52 2.45 -3.84
C VAL A 8 8.28 1.20 -4.68
N ILE A 9 7.78 0.14 -4.05
CA ILE A 9 7.41 -1.10 -4.71
C ILE A 9 5.89 -1.20 -4.69
N ARG A 10 5.28 -1.48 -5.85
CA ARG A 10 3.85 -1.73 -5.97
C ARG A 10 3.59 -3.23 -6.07
N ILE A 11 2.69 -3.73 -5.25
CA ILE A 11 2.26 -5.13 -5.24
C ILE A 11 0.75 -5.23 -5.38
N ALA A 12 0.27 -6.38 -5.83
CA ALA A 12 -1.14 -6.73 -5.69
C ALA A 12 -1.47 -7.05 -4.22
N ARG A 13 -2.69 -6.73 -3.78
CA ARG A 13 -3.17 -7.09 -2.43
C ARG A 13 -3.10 -8.61 -2.26
N ASN A 14 -2.47 -9.05 -1.18
CA ASN A 14 -2.37 -10.48 -0.82
C ASN A 14 -2.65 -10.69 0.68
N GLY A 15 -2.64 -11.95 1.13
CA GLY A 15 -2.88 -12.29 2.54
C GLY A 15 -1.82 -11.73 3.51
N HIS A 16 -0.61 -11.43 3.02
CA HIS A 16 0.42 -10.78 3.82
C HIS A 16 0.05 -9.34 4.18
N CYS A 17 -0.52 -8.58 3.24
CA CYS A 17 -1.00 -7.22 3.50
C CYS A 17 -2.07 -7.18 4.59
N ALA A 18 -3.03 -8.13 4.54
CA ALA A 18 -4.09 -8.26 5.55
C ALA A 18 -3.48 -8.49 6.94
N ARG A 19 -2.56 -9.45 7.06
CA ARG A 19 -1.87 -9.75 8.32
C ARG A 19 -1.05 -8.57 8.84
N LEU A 20 -0.41 -7.80 7.96
CA LEU A 20 0.33 -6.61 8.38
C LEU A 20 -0.58 -5.49 8.87
N LEU A 21 -1.78 -5.34 8.30
CA LEU A 21 -2.79 -4.39 8.78
C LEU A 21 -3.27 -4.78 10.19
N GLU A 22 -3.58 -6.06 10.40
CA GLU A 22 -3.98 -6.59 11.71
C GLU A 22 -2.88 -6.39 12.77
N GLN A 23 -1.61 -6.45 12.37
CA GLN A 23 -0.45 -6.19 13.24
C GLN A 23 -0.15 -4.69 13.43
N GLY A 24 -0.89 -3.78 12.79
CA GLY A 24 -0.60 -2.34 12.81
C GLY A 24 0.70 -1.94 12.10
N LYS A 25 1.28 -2.84 11.29
CA LYS A 25 2.52 -2.59 10.52
C LYS A 25 2.25 -2.01 9.13
N ALA A 26 0.99 -2.09 8.70
CA ALA A 26 0.48 -1.53 7.47
C ALA A 26 -0.67 -0.58 7.80
N SER A 27 -0.88 0.41 6.93
CA SER A 27 -1.98 1.38 7.05
C SER A 27 -2.52 1.77 5.70
N TYR A 28 -3.79 2.14 5.64
CA TYR A 28 -4.34 2.81 4.45
C TYR A 28 -4.03 4.30 4.50
N THR A 29 -3.38 4.81 3.46
CA THR A 29 -2.98 6.23 3.37
C THR A 29 -3.83 7.04 2.40
N HIS A 30 -4.53 6.36 1.50
CA HIS A 30 -5.31 7.04 0.46
C HIS A 30 -6.58 6.26 0.18
N VAL A 31 -7.69 6.96 0.01
CA VAL A 31 -8.95 6.44 -0.50
C VAL A 31 -9.32 7.30 -1.69
N GLY A 32 -9.61 6.67 -2.81
CA GLY A 32 -9.92 7.33 -4.07
C GLY A 32 -11.11 6.70 -4.77
N HIS A 33 -11.49 7.31 -5.88
CA HIS A 33 -12.54 6.83 -6.77
C HIS A 33 -12.09 7.01 -8.21
N ASP A 34 -12.09 5.94 -9.00
CA ASP A 34 -11.78 5.97 -10.42
C ASP A 34 -12.90 5.33 -11.25
N GLY A 35 -12.68 5.16 -12.55
CA GLY A 35 -13.66 4.55 -13.47
C GLY A 35 -14.06 3.11 -13.14
N SER A 36 -13.31 2.43 -12.25
CA SER A 36 -13.59 1.08 -11.75
C SER A 36 -14.26 1.08 -10.36
N GLY A 37 -14.54 2.26 -9.79
CA GLY A 37 -15.20 2.42 -8.49
C GLY A 37 -14.28 2.97 -7.39
N ARG A 38 -14.69 2.77 -6.13
CA ARG A 38 -13.90 3.22 -4.98
C ARG A 38 -12.72 2.28 -4.76
N PHE A 39 -11.57 2.83 -4.39
CA PHE A 39 -10.40 2.06 -4.00
C PHE A 39 -9.73 2.68 -2.79
N ARG A 40 -8.95 1.88 -2.08
CA ARG A 40 -8.03 2.36 -1.04
C ARG A 40 -6.63 1.85 -1.31
N GLN A 41 -5.64 2.64 -0.91
CA GLN A 41 -4.24 2.30 -1.04
C GLN A 41 -3.62 2.08 0.32
N GLY A 42 -3.03 0.91 0.49
CA GLY A 42 -2.28 0.56 1.67
C GLY A 42 -0.79 0.79 1.49
N VAL A 43 -0.10 1.02 2.59
CA VAL A 43 1.35 1.15 2.66
C VAL A 43 1.92 0.37 3.85
N PHE A 44 3.11 -0.18 3.67
CA PHE A 44 4.00 -0.56 4.76
C PHE A 44 5.46 -0.32 4.36
N GLU A 45 6.38 -0.35 5.33
CA GLU A 45 7.81 -0.27 5.07
C GLU A 45 8.47 -1.62 5.31
N LEU A 46 9.36 -2.01 4.39
CA LEU A 46 10.11 -3.25 4.46
C LEU A 46 11.55 -3.00 3.99
N HIS A 47 12.53 -3.23 4.87
CA HIS A 47 13.95 -3.06 4.58
C HIS A 47 14.31 -1.71 3.91
N GLY A 48 13.68 -0.61 4.36
CA GLY A 48 13.89 0.72 3.80
C GLY A 48 13.14 1.00 2.49
N CYS A 49 12.39 0.03 1.95
CA CYS A 49 11.50 0.19 0.82
C CYS A 49 10.08 0.51 1.31
N ARG A 50 9.37 1.38 0.58
CA ARG A 50 7.95 1.64 0.80
C ARG A 50 7.15 0.73 -0.11
N ILE A 51 6.35 -0.15 0.46
CA ILE A 51 5.53 -1.10 -0.29
C ILE A 51 4.11 -0.57 -0.32
N THR A 52 3.50 -0.51 -1.50
CA THR A 52 2.14 0.00 -1.70
C THR A 52 1.29 -0.99 -2.48
N TRP A 53 0.00 -1.06 -2.17
CA TRP A 53 -0.99 -1.79 -2.96
C TRP A 53 -2.27 -0.96 -3.06
N SER A 54 -3.08 -1.25 -4.07
CA SER A 54 -4.43 -0.71 -4.19
C SER A 54 -5.42 -1.88 -4.09
N GLU A 55 -6.53 -1.66 -3.41
CA GLU A 55 -7.64 -2.62 -3.36
C GLU A 55 -8.97 -1.89 -3.59
N SER A 56 -9.83 -2.53 -4.36
CA SER A 56 -11.18 -2.04 -4.64
C SER A 56 -12.06 -2.17 -3.39
N LEU A 57 -12.87 -1.14 -3.15
CA LEU A 57 -13.93 -1.11 -2.16
C LEU A 57 -15.24 -1.40 -2.91
N HIS A 58 -15.57 -2.68 -3.06
CA HIS A 58 -16.83 -3.14 -3.63
C HIS A 58 -17.91 -3.22 -2.56
#